data_AF-A0A914QVK0-F1
#
_entry.id   AF-A0A914QVK0-F1
#
_cell.length_a   1.000
_cell.length_b   1.000
_cell.length_c   1.000
_cell.angle_alpha   90.00
_cell.angle_beta   90.00
_cell.angle_gamma   90.00
#
_symmetry.space_group_name_H-M   'P 1'
#
loop_
_entity.id
_entity.type
_entity.pdbx_description
1 polymer ?
#
loop_
_entity_poly.entity_id
_entity_poly.type
_entity_poly.pdbx_seq_one_letter_code
_entity_poly.pdbx_strand_id
1 'polypeptide(L)'
;MKTLFVLAAIVAVLYAEVFQVPIHSAGSKRAQLMNKGQWPAYIKKISSHAATGSQPFIDYYDDFYLGIISLGTPKQNFTIVLDTGR
;
A
#
# COMPACT_ATOMS: atom_id res chain seq x y z
N MET A 1 -35.94 -2.67 -27.11
CA MET A 1 -34.87 -1.69 -26.73
C MET A 1 -34.37 -1.91 -25.31
N LYS A 2 -35.22 -1.93 -24.27
CA LYS A 2 -34.79 -2.18 -22.87
C LYS A 2 -33.94 -3.44 -22.66
N THR A 3 -34.36 -4.55 -23.26
CA THR A 3 -33.61 -5.83 -23.23
C THR A 3 -32.22 -5.73 -23.83
N LEU A 4 -32.03 -4.90 -24.86
CA LEU A 4 -30.72 -4.71 -25.50
C LEU A 4 -29.75 -3.97 -24.57
N PHE A 5 -30.23 -2.96 -23.85
CA PHE A 5 -29.43 -2.24 -22.85
C PHE A 5 -29.06 -3.11 -21.66
N VAL A 6 -29.98 -3.96 -21.20
CA VAL A 6 -29.70 -4.95 -20.14
C VAL A 6 -28.63 -5.93 -20.58
N LEU A 7 -28.74 -6.47 -21.81
CA LEU A 7 -27.74 -7.37 -22.38
C LEU A 7 -26.37 -6.70 -22.52
N ALA A 8 -26.33 -5.45 -23.01
CA ALA A 8 -25.09 -4.69 -23.13
C ALA A 8 -24.41 -4.43 -21.78
N ALA A 9 -25.18 -4.09 -20.74
CA ALA A 9 -24.66 -3.90 -19.39
C ALA A 9 -24.08 -5.20 -18.81
N ILE A 10 -24.74 -6.34 -19.04
CA ILE A 10 -24.24 -7.66 -18.61
C ILE A 10 -22.91 -7.97 -19.30
N VAL A 11 -22.83 -7.78 -20.63
CA VAL A 11 -21.58 -7.99 -21.37
C VAL A 11 -20.47 -7.10 -20.83
N ALA A 12 -20.74 -5.83 -20.55
CA ALA A 12 -19.73 -4.91 -20.01
C ALA A 12 -19.19 -5.34 -18.64
N VAL A 13 -20.05 -5.82 -17.73
CA VAL A 13 -19.63 -6.33 -16.42
C VAL A 13 -18.82 -7.62 -16.55
N LEU A 14 -19.22 -8.53 -17.45
CA LEU A 14 -18.52 -9.79 -17.70
C LEU A 14 -17.16 -9.59 -18.37
N TYR A 15 -16.99 -8.51 -19.14
CA TYR A 15 -15.73 -8.18 -19.83
C TYR A 15 -14.82 -7.25 -19.02
N ALA A 16 -15.15 -6.97 -17.76
CA ALA A 16 -14.33 -6.12 -16.91
C ALA A 16 -12.92 -6.72 -16.76
N GLU A 17 -11.90 -5.89 -16.96
CA GLU A 17 -10.50 -6.30 -16.85
C GLU A 17 -10.13 -6.53 -15.37
N VAL A 18 -9.39 -7.61 -15.12
CA VAL A 18 -8.91 -7.96 -13.78
C VAL A 18 -7.40 -7.74 -13.72
N PHE A 19 -6.99 -6.77 -12.91
CA PHE A 19 -5.58 -6.50 -12.64
C PHE A 19 -5.14 -7.20 -11.35
N GLN A 20 -4.09 -8.01 -11.45
CA GLN A 20 -3.48 -8.69 -10.31
C GLN A 20 -2.08 -8.15 -10.10
N VAL A 21 -1.79 -7.70 -8.87
CA VAL A 21 -0.48 -7.24 -8.45
C VAL A 21 0.08 -8.23 -7.43
N PRO A 22 1.26 -8.84 -7.65
CA PRO A 22 1.87 -9.70 -6.66
C PRO A 22 2.26 -8.88 -5.43
N ILE A 23 1.85 -9.37 -4.25
CA ILE A 23 2.18 -8.77 -2.96
C ILE A 23 3.04 -9.70 -2.13
N HIS A 24 3.91 -9.12 -1.31
CA HIS A 24 4.65 -9.84 -0.29
C HIS A 24 4.60 -9.09 1.04
N SER A 25 4.69 -9.85 2.14
CA SER A 25 4.81 -9.24 3.47
C SER A 25 6.23 -8.72 3.66
N ALA A 26 6.34 -7.46 4.05
CA ALA A 26 7.57 -6.87 4.59
C ALA A 26 7.69 -7.09 6.10
N GLY A 27 6.61 -7.51 6.76
CA GLY A 27 6.48 -7.64 8.21
C GLY A 27 6.54 -6.31 8.96
N SER A 28 6.43 -6.37 10.28
CA SER A 28 6.47 -5.18 11.13
C SER A 28 7.85 -4.52 11.22
N LYS A 29 7.93 -3.26 10.77
CA LYS A 29 9.12 -2.42 10.94
C LYS A 29 9.45 -2.21 12.43
N ARG A 30 8.43 -2.10 13.28
CA ARG A 30 8.57 -2.04 14.73
C ARG A 30 9.25 -3.30 15.27
N ALA A 31 8.78 -4.48 14.90
CA ALA A 31 9.39 -5.75 15.32
C ALA A 31 10.86 -5.82 14.87
N GLN A 32 11.16 -5.44 13.63
CA GLN A 32 12.54 -5.40 13.12
C GLN A 32 13.43 -4.46 13.93
N LEU A 33 12.94 -3.28 14.31
CA LEU A 33 13.68 -2.32 15.14
C LEU A 33 13.81 -2.78 16.59
N MET A 34 12.80 -3.44 17.15
CA MET A 34 12.85 -4.01 18.49
C MET A 34 13.90 -5.12 18.57
N ASN A 35 13.95 -6.00 17.57
CA ASN A 35 14.97 -7.06 17.48
C ASN A 35 16.39 -6.50 17.39
N LYS A 36 16.55 -5.31 16.81
CA LYS A 36 17.84 -4.59 16.75
C LYS A 36 18.12 -3.74 17.99
N GLY A 37 17.21 -3.66 18.96
CA GLY A 37 17.31 -2.76 20.12
C GLY A 37 17.21 -1.26 19.77
N GLN A 38 16.81 -0.92 18.54
CA GLN A 38 16.80 0.44 18.00
C GLN A 38 15.47 1.16 18.18
N TRP A 39 14.42 0.44 18.59
CA TRP A 39 13.07 0.98 18.71
C TRP A 39 12.95 2.22 19.62
N PRO A 40 13.54 2.27 20.83
CA PRO A 40 13.40 3.44 21.71
C PRO A 40 14.01 4.72 21.10
N ALA A 41 15.18 4.61 20.49
CA ALA A 41 15.84 5.74 19.83
C ALA A 41 15.06 6.21 18.59
N TYR A 42 14.49 5.27 17.83
CA TYR A 42 13.65 5.56 16.68
C TYR A 42 12.39 6.34 17.07
N ILE A 43 11.67 5.88 18.10
CA ILE A 43 10.46 6.55 18.60
C ILE A 43 10.79 7.95 19.11
N LYS A 44 11.86 8.12 19.89
CA LYS A 44 12.29 9.43 20.39
C LYS A 44 12.57 10.42 19.24
N LYS A 45 13.12 9.94 18.13
CA LYS A 45 13.39 10.75 16.93
C LYS A 45 12.10 11.18 16.22
N ILE A 46 11.10 10.30 16.11
CA ILE A 46 9.85 10.66 15.41
C ILE A 46 8.89 11.46 16.31
N SER A 47 8.91 11.21 17.63
CA SER A 47 8.07 11.90 18.60
C SER A 47 8.48 13.36 18.84
N SER A 48 9.65 13.80 18.36
CA SER A 48 10.02 15.23 18.45
C SER A 48 9.06 16.14 17.68
N HIS A 49 8.30 15.59 16.72
CA HIS A 49 7.26 16.32 15.98
C HIS A 49 5.96 16.45 16.78
N ALA A 50 5.76 15.69 17.85
CA ALA A 50 4.56 15.81 18.70
C ALA A 50 4.53 17.16 19.44
N ALA A 51 5.69 17.77 19.71
CA ALA A 51 5.78 19.08 20.35
C ALA A 51 5.26 20.24 19.47
N THR A 52 5.13 20.03 18.15
CA THR A 52 4.58 21.03 17.21
C THR A 52 3.09 20.82 16.93
N GLY A 53 2.46 19.81 17.56
CA GLY A 53 1.07 19.41 17.27
C GLY A 53 0.89 18.67 15.93
N SER A 54 1.99 18.39 15.22
CA SER A 54 1.95 17.64 13.97
C SER A 54 1.94 16.14 14.25
N GLN A 55 0.85 15.47 13.88
CA GLN A 55 0.78 14.01 13.84
C GLN A 55 0.90 13.58 12.37
N PRO A 56 2.02 12.94 11.98
CA PRO A 56 2.11 12.35 10.66
C PRO A 56 0.99 11.33 10.50
N PHE A 57 0.13 11.52 9.50
CA PHE A 57 -0.94 10.58 9.16
C PHE A 57 -0.40 9.22 8.67
N ILE A 58 0.88 9.20 8.29
CA ILE A 58 1.55 8.03 7.75
C ILE A 58 2.13 7.18 8.90
N ASP A 59 1.50 6.03 9.17
CA ASP A 59 2.01 4.98 10.05
C ASP A 59 2.25 3.67 9.25
N TYR A 60 3.52 3.28 9.16
CA TYR A 60 3.97 2.05 8.50
C TYR A 60 4.78 1.16 9.47
N TYR A 61 4.47 1.21 10.77
CA TYR A 61 5.29 0.55 11.79
C TYR A 61 4.88 -0.90 12.06
N ASP A 62 3.60 -1.22 11.87
CA ASP A 62 3.06 -2.57 12.05
C ASP A 62 3.23 -3.42 10.78
N ASP A 63 2.53 -4.55 10.71
CA ASP A 63 2.67 -5.47 9.57
C ASP A 63 2.26 -4.81 8.26
N PHE A 64 3.13 -4.94 7.26
CA PHE A 64 3.03 -4.19 6.03
C PHE A 64 3.20 -5.07 4.80
N TYR A 65 2.36 -4.84 3.79
CA TYR A 65 2.37 -5.57 2.53
C TYR A 65 2.78 -4.64 1.38
N LEU A 66 3.68 -5.13 0.53
CA LEU A 66 4.25 -4.37 -0.57
C LEU A 66 3.92 -5.03 -1.90
N GLY A 67 3.47 -4.22 -2.85
CA GLY A 67 3.23 -4.63 -4.23
C GLY A 67 4.46 -4.45 -5.11
N ILE A 68 4.63 -5.31 -6.12
CA ILE A 68 5.66 -5.13 -7.14
C ILE A 68 4.99 -4.75 -8.46
N ILE A 69 5.36 -3.59 -9.01
CA ILE A 69 4.88 -3.11 -10.31
C ILE A 69 6.06 -2.85 -11.27
N SER A 70 5.78 -2.87 -12.57
CA SER A 70 6.77 -2.50 -13.59
C SER A 70 6.35 -1.21 -14.31
N LEU A 71 7.28 -0.26 -14.45
CA LEU A 71 7.05 1.02 -15.10
C LEU A 71 8.14 1.33 -16.13
N GLY A 72 7.77 1.99 -17.23
CA GLY A 72 8.69 2.50 -18.25
C GLY A 72 8.95 1.56 -19.43
N THR A 73 9.70 2.08 -20.41
CA THR A 73 10.19 1.35 -21.59
C THR A 73 11.67 1.65 -21.76
N PRO A 74 12.58 0.71 -21.45
CA PRO A 74 12.32 -0.65 -20.97
C PRO A 74 11.71 -0.67 -19.56
N LYS A 75 11.00 -1.76 -19.25
CA LYS A 75 10.31 -1.94 -17.96
C LYS A 75 11.30 -2.07 -16.81
N GLN A 76 11.06 -1.33 -15.73
CA GLN A 76 11.81 -1.40 -14.47
C GLN A 76 10.87 -1.71 -13.31
N ASN A 77 11.33 -2.53 -12.36
CA ASN A 77 10.51 -2.98 -11.23
C ASN A 77 10.61 -2.03 -10.04
N PHE A 78 9.47 -1.75 -9.42
CA PHE A 78 9.34 -0.93 -8.23
C PHE A 78 8.58 -1.68 -7.15
N THR A 79 9.01 -1.53 -5.90
CA THR A 79 8.26 -1.99 -4.73
C THR A 79 7.46 -0.82 -4.17
N ILE A 80 6.15 -0.98 -4.07
CA ILE A 80 5.22 0.09 -3.71
C ILE A 80 4.36 -0.26 -2.51
N VAL A 81 3.89 0.78 -1.83
CA VAL A 81 2.83 0.70 -0.83
C VAL A 81 1.48 0.61 -1.55
N LEU A 82 0.62 -0.32 -1.13
CA LEU A 82 -0.78 -0.35 -1.56
C LEU A 82 -1.63 0.37 -0.52
N ASP A 83 -1.96 1.62 -0.78
CA ASP A 83 -2.72 2.48 0.13
C ASP A 83 -4.14 2.70 -0.39
N THR A 84 -5.15 2.28 0.38
CA THR A 84 -6.57 2.53 0.10
C THR A 84 -7.10 3.78 0.79
N GLY A 85 -6.20 4.65 1.25
CA GLY A 85 -6.45 5.81 2.11
C GLY A 85 -7.75 6.56 1.81
N ARG A 86 -8.45 6.91 2.90
CA ARG A 86 -9.74 7.62 2.95
C ARG A 86 -9.57 9.12 2.78
#